data_AF-A0A967WH13-F1
#
_entry.id   AF-A0A967WH13-F1
#
_cell.length_a   1.000
_cell.length_b   1.000
_cell.length_c   1.000
_cell.angle_alpha   90.00
_cell.angle_beta   90.00
_cell.angle_gamma   90.00
#
_symmetry.space_group_name_H-M   'P 1'
#
loop_
_entity.id
_entity.type
_entity.pdbx_description
1 polymer ?
#
loop_
_entity_poly.entity_id
_entity_poly.type
_entity_poly.pdbx_seq_one_letter_code
_entity_poly.pdbx_strand_id
1 'polypeptide(L)'
;MNLWINDLANKPLPGAVAAAAVAAAMGAALIAKTARVTLQRRELDGTARDGVQALWDLAGRQQAALLGLADADGHAYRAVLRSAPLPASAPARTSAWLHATETPIRVAESCRSLLVQSSALLDTCWPAVCPDLEIGIWLLETGVRA
;
A
#
# COMPACT_ATOMS: atom_id res chain seq x y z
N MET A 1 -0.05 -15.65 -6.96
CA MET A 1 -1.04 -14.67 -7.45
C MET A 1 -2.38 -15.33 -7.82
N ASN A 2 -2.42 -16.33 -8.74
CA ASN A 2 -3.68 -16.97 -9.16
C ASN A 2 -4.53 -17.53 -8.00
N LEU A 3 -3.90 -18.22 -7.04
CA LEU A 3 -4.60 -18.73 -5.85
C LEU A 3 -5.12 -17.62 -4.94
N TRP A 4 -4.39 -16.52 -4.80
CA TRP A 4 -4.78 -15.40 -3.93
C TRP A 4 -6.02 -14.68 -4.47
N ILE A 5 -6.07 -14.44 -5.79
CA ILE A 5 -7.24 -13.84 -6.45
C ILE A 5 -8.44 -14.79 -6.41
N ASN A 6 -8.22 -16.09 -6.61
CA ASN A 6 -9.28 -17.08 -6.47
C ASN A 6 -9.84 -17.12 -5.03
N ASP A 7 -8.97 -17.02 -4.03
CA ASP A 7 -9.36 -16.98 -2.63
C ASP A 7 -10.12 -15.68 -2.29
N LEU A 8 -9.67 -14.52 -2.78
CA LEU A 8 -10.40 -13.24 -2.65
C LEU A 8 -11.84 -13.35 -3.18
N ALA A 9 -12.03 -14.05 -4.30
CA ALA A 9 -13.34 -14.21 -4.91
C ALA A 9 -14.27 -15.20 -4.20
N ASN A 10 -13.71 -16.21 -3.51
CA ASN A 10 -14.48 -17.37 -3.06
C ASN A 10 -14.41 -17.66 -1.55
N LYS A 11 -13.56 -16.96 -0.79
CA LYS A 11 -13.37 -17.19 0.64
C LYS A 11 -13.62 -15.90 1.43
N PRO A 12 -13.92 -16.00 2.75
CA PRO A 12 -14.04 -14.82 3.61
C PRO A 12 -12.75 -13.99 3.71
N LEU A 13 -11.59 -14.61 3.43
CA LEU A 13 -10.28 -13.97 3.42
C LEU A 13 -9.46 -14.50 2.25
N PRO A 14 -8.62 -13.65 1.61
CA PRO A 14 -8.37 -12.23 1.92
C PRO A 14 -9.58 -11.33 1.64
N GLY A 15 -9.67 -10.20 2.36
CA GLY A 15 -10.76 -9.23 2.23
C GLY A 15 -10.41 -8.02 1.36
N ALA A 16 -11.33 -7.06 1.27
CA ALA A 16 -11.15 -5.85 0.46
C ALA A 16 -9.98 -4.97 0.95
N VAL A 17 -9.74 -4.89 2.27
CA VAL A 17 -8.61 -4.13 2.84
C VAL A 17 -7.29 -4.77 2.41
N ALA A 18 -7.15 -6.09 2.53
CA ALA A 18 -5.99 -6.81 1.98
C ALA A 18 -5.82 -6.57 0.46
N ALA A 19 -6.91 -6.52 -0.30
CA ALA A 19 -6.84 -6.20 -1.73
C ALA A 19 -6.40 -4.76 -2.01
N ALA A 20 -6.91 -3.78 -1.27
CA ALA A 20 -6.47 -2.39 -1.34
C ALA A 20 -4.99 -2.24 -0.96
N ALA A 21 -4.53 -2.96 0.06
CA ALA A 21 -3.12 -2.96 0.46
C ALA A 21 -2.21 -3.59 -0.61
N VAL A 22 -2.62 -4.69 -1.24
CA VAL A 22 -1.87 -5.30 -2.36
C VAL A 22 -1.85 -4.38 -3.59
N ALA A 23 -2.98 -3.77 -3.94
CA ALA A 23 -3.06 -2.80 -5.03
C ALA A 23 -2.13 -1.61 -4.75
N ALA A 24 -2.19 -1.03 -3.55
CA ALA A 24 -1.30 0.04 -3.14
C ALA A 24 0.18 -0.39 -3.16
N ALA A 25 0.51 -1.61 -2.77
CA ALA A 25 1.89 -2.13 -2.86
C ALA A 25 2.37 -2.20 -4.32
N MET A 26 1.50 -2.60 -5.26
CA MET A 26 1.80 -2.51 -6.68
C MET A 26 2.03 -1.06 -7.11
N GLY A 27 1.23 -0.11 -6.61
CA GLY A 27 1.41 1.32 -6.87
C GLY A 27 2.75 1.86 -6.36
N ALA A 28 3.14 1.49 -5.14
CA ALA A 28 4.44 1.83 -4.57
C ALA A 28 5.59 1.25 -5.41
N ALA A 29 5.46 0.01 -5.89
CA ALA A 29 6.46 -0.61 -6.76
C ALA A 29 6.60 0.12 -8.11
N LEU A 30 5.50 0.60 -8.69
CA LEU A 30 5.54 1.40 -9.91
C LEU A 30 6.22 2.76 -9.69
N ILE A 31 5.92 3.45 -8.58
CA ILE A 31 6.61 4.70 -8.23
C ILE A 31 8.11 4.46 -8.01
N ALA A 32 8.48 3.39 -7.32
CA ALA A 32 9.88 3.00 -7.15
C ALA A 32 10.58 2.76 -8.51
N LYS A 33 9.91 2.08 -9.44
CA LYS A 33 10.39 1.87 -10.81
C LYS A 33 10.57 3.22 -11.53
N THR A 34 9.58 4.11 -11.47
CA THR A 34 9.64 5.44 -12.08
C THR A 34 10.80 6.26 -11.54
N ALA A 35 10.96 6.34 -10.21
CA ALA A 35 12.05 7.06 -9.58
C ALA A 35 13.42 6.50 -10.00
N ARG A 36 13.59 5.17 -9.94
CA ARG A 36 14.82 4.50 -10.37
C ARG A 36 15.16 4.76 -11.84
N VAL A 37 14.19 4.64 -12.75
CA VAL A 37 14.43 4.88 -14.18
C VAL A 37 14.73 6.35 -14.45
N THR A 38 14.05 7.26 -13.75
CA THR A 38 14.29 8.71 -13.87
C THR A 38 15.72 9.07 -13.45
N LEU A 39 16.19 8.56 -12.30
CA LEU A 39 17.58 8.73 -11.83
C LEU A 39 18.65 8.22 -12.81
N GLN A 40 18.31 7.18 -13.59
CA GLN A 40 19.19 6.55 -14.57
C GLN A 40 19.19 7.25 -15.94
N ARG A 41 18.07 7.87 -16.34
CA ARG A 41 17.84 8.34 -17.71
C ARG A 41 17.82 9.86 -17.85
N ARG A 42 17.49 10.59 -16.79
CA ARG A 42 17.37 12.05 -16.82
C ARG A 42 18.53 12.69 -16.06
N GLU A 43 19.10 13.74 -16.64
CA GLU A 43 20.00 14.62 -15.91
C GLU A 43 19.17 15.45 -14.93
N LEU A 44 19.55 15.39 -13.66
CA LEU A 44 18.90 16.07 -12.55
C LEU A 44 20.00 16.86 -11.81
N ASP A 45 19.68 18.06 -11.37
CA ASP A 45 20.52 18.77 -10.41
C ASP A 45 20.58 18.02 -9.06
N GLY A 46 21.48 18.44 -8.16
CA GLY A 46 21.70 17.75 -6.88
C GLY A 46 20.43 17.66 -6.03
N THR A 47 19.68 18.75 -5.91
CA THR A 47 18.45 18.81 -5.11
C THR A 47 17.36 17.91 -5.69
N ALA A 48 17.15 17.96 -7.00
CA ALA A 48 16.17 17.12 -7.69
C ALA A 48 16.55 15.63 -7.61
N ARG A 49 17.84 15.31 -7.78
CA ARG A 49 18.36 13.94 -7.65
C ARG A 49 18.13 13.40 -6.24
N ASP A 50 18.44 14.17 -5.21
CA ASP A 50 18.24 13.78 -3.81
C ASP A 50 16.76 13.53 -3.49
N GLY A 51 15.87 14.39 -4.00
CA GLY A 51 14.42 14.22 -3.86
C GLY A 51 13.92 12.92 -4.51
N VAL A 52 14.35 12.63 -5.74
CA VAL A 52 13.97 11.39 -6.43
C VAL A 52 14.55 10.15 -5.76
N GLN A 53 15.78 10.23 -5.22
CA GLN A 53 16.38 9.15 -4.45
C GLN A 53 15.61 8.87 -3.15
N ALA A 54 15.27 9.91 -2.38
CA ALA A 54 14.48 9.77 -1.17
C ALA A 54 13.10 9.15 -1.43
N LEU A 55 12.47 9.52 -2.54
CA LEU A 55 11.21 8.93 -2.97
C LEU A 55 11.37 7.46 -3.37
N TRP A 56 12.45 7.09 -4.08
CA TRP A 56 12.73 5.70 -4.42
C TRP A 56 12.84 4.84 -3.16
N ASP A 57 13.61 5.30 -2.17
CA ASP A 57 13.78 4.60 -0.91
C ASP A 57 12.47 4.50 -0.12
N LEU A 58 11.69 5.58 -0.09
CA LEU A 58 10.36 5.59 0.55
C LEU A 58 9.42 4.59 -0.12
N ALA A 59 9.32 4.62 -1.46
CA ALA A 59 8.45 3.74 -2.23
C ALA A 59 8.80 2.26 -2.01
N GLY A 60 10.09 1.91 -1.96
CA GLY A 60 10.53 0.56 -1.65
C GLY A 60 10.15 0.10 -0.23
N ARG A 61 10.32 0.97 0.78
CA ARG A 61 9.89 0.67 2.16
C ARG A 61 8.37 0.51 2.27
N GLN A 62 7.62 1.41 1.64
CA GLN A 62 6.15 1.41 1.68
C GLN A 62 5.57 0.20 0.94
N GLN A 63 6.17 -0.21 -0.18
CA GLN A 63 5.79 -1.46 -0.86
C GLN A 63 5.84 -2.66 0.10
N ALA A 64 6.96 -2.85 0.80
CA ALA A 64 7.11 -3.95 1.74
C ALA A 64 6.13 -3.84 2.92
N ALA A 65 5.94 -2.62 3.45
CA ALA A 65 5.00 -2.36 4.54
C ALA A 65 3.54 -2.68 4.15
N LEU A 66 3.11 -2.29 2.95
CA LEU A 66 1.77 -2.52 2.44
C LEU A 66 1.47 -4.01 2.23
N LEU A 67 2.44 -4.80 1.75
CA LEU A 67 2.29 -6.26 1.70
C LEU A 67 2.14 -6.86 3.10
N GLY A 68 2.94 -6.39 4.06
CA GLY A 68 2.78 -6.80 5.46
C GLY A 68 1.43 -6.42 6.07
N LEU A 69 0.85 -5.28 5.67
CA LEU A 69 -0.49 -4.86 6.09
C LEU A 69 -1.59 -5.73 5.47
N ALA A 70 -1.42 -6.22 4.23
CA ALA A 70 -2.35 -7.16 3.63
C ALA A 70 -2.43 -8.48 4.41
N ASP A 71 -1.28 -9.00 4.86
CA ASP A 71 -1.23 -10.18 5.73
C ASP A 71 -1.81 -9.88 7.12
N ALA A 72 -1.49 -8.72 7.68
CA ALA A 72 -2.00 -8.27 8.98
C ALA A 72 -3.54 -8.17 9.01
N ASP A 73 -4.17 -7.68 7.94
CA ASP A 73 -5.63 -7.62 7.79
C ASP A 73 -6.24 -9.03 7.93
N GLY A 74 -5.68 -9.99 7.20
CA GLY A 74 -6.10 -11.39 7.29
C GLY A 74 -5.94 -11.97 8.70
N HIS A 75 -4.85 -11.65 9.41
CA HIS A 75 -4.65 -12.10 10.79
C HIS A 75 -5.62 -11.45 11.78
N ALA A 76 -5.85 -10.15 11.66
CA ALA A 76 -6.76 -9.38 12.51
C ALA A 76 -8.20 -9.87 12.34
N TYR A 77 -8.67 -10.07 11.11
CA TYR A 77 -10.01 -10.56 10.86
C TYR A 77 -10.20 -12.02 11.31
N ARG A 78 -9.18 -12.88 11.19
CA ARG A 78 -9.24 -14.23 11.80
C ARG A 78 -9.40 -14.16 13.32
N ALA A 79 -8.81 -13.17 14.00
CA ALA A 79 -9.02 -12.97 15.43
C ALA A 79 -10.47 -12.56 15.73
N VAL A 80 -11.06 -11.69 14.91
CA VAL A 80 -12.49 -11.34 14.98
C VAL A 80 -13.36 -12.59 14.87
N LEU A 81 -13.14 -13.43 13.85
CA LEU A 81 -13.88 -14.67 13.66
C LEU A 81 -13.76 -15.63 14.85
N ARG A 82 -12.56 -15.79 15.41
CA ARG A 82 -12.34 -16.63 16.60
C ARG A 82 -13.01 -16.07 17.86
N SER A 83 -13.13 -14.75 17.98
CA SER A 83 -13.76 -14.07 19.12
C SER A 83 -15.28 -14.00 19.02
N ALA A 84 -15.88 -14.32 17.86
CA ALA A 84 -17.30 -14.17 17.60
C ALA A 84 -18.22 -14.90 18.61
N PRO A 85 -17.88 -16.09 19.14
CA PRO A 85 -18.69 -16.77 20.14
C PRO A 85 -18.71 -16.09 21.52
N LEU A 86 -17.77 -15.18 21.80
CA LEU A 86 -17.68 -14.49 23.10
C LEU A 86 -18.76 -13.42 23.24
N PRO A 87 -19.20 -13.08 24.47
CA PRO A 87 -20.06 -11.92 24.72
C PRO A 87 -19.48 -10.63 24.12
N ALA A 88 -20.33 -9.71 23.68
CA ALA A 88 -19.88 -8.44 23.10
C ALA A 88 -19.02 -7.60 24.05
N SER A 89 -19.24 -7.73 25.37
CA SER A 89 -18.48 -7.08 26.42
C SER A 89 -17.15 -7.77 26.75
N ALA A 90 -16.85 -8.93 26.14
CA ALA A 90 -15.61 -9.64 26.40
C ALA A 90 -14.41 -8.84 25.87
N PRO A 91 -13.39 -8.52 26.71
CA PRO A 91 -12.24 -7.72 26.29
C PRO A 91 -11.52 -8.28 25.06
N ALA A 92 -11.44 -9.60 24.93
CA ALA A 92 -10.84 -10.26 23.77
C ALA A 92 -11.58 -9.97 22.46
N ARG A 93 -12.92 -9.86 22.50
CA ARG A 93 -13.73 -9.51 21.33
C ARG A 93 -13.56 -8.04 20.97
N THR A 94 -13.59 -7.14 21.95
CA THR A 94 -13.32 -5.71 21.74
C THR A 94 -11.93 -5.48 21.15
N SER A 95 -10.89 -6.13 21.70
CA SER A 95 -9.51 -6.02 21.22
C SER A 95 -9.35 -6.54 19.79
N ALA A 96 -9.98 -7.66 19.44
CA ALA A 96 -9.93 -8.19 18.08
C ALA A 96 -10.53 -7.21 17.05
N TRP A 97 -11.66 -6.57 17.39
CA TRP A 97 -12.28 -5.56 16.53
C TRP A 97 -11.42 -4.29 16.42
N LEU A 98 -10.85 -3.81 17.53
CA LEU A 98 -9.95 -2.66 17.49
C LEU A 98 -8.78 -2.91 16.55
N HIS A 99 -8.12 -4.07 16.66
CA HIS A 99 -7.00 -4.41 15.79
C HIS A 99 -7.41 -4.55 14.31
N ALA A 100 -8.60 -5.09 14.05
CA ALA A 100 -9.15 -5.14 12.69
C ALA A 100 -9.39 -3.74 12.10
N THR A 101 -9.72 -2.74 12.93
CA THR A 101 -9.88 -1.34 12.48
C THR A 101 -8.55 -0.59 12.32
N GLU A 102 -7.48 -0.99 13.00
CA GLU A 102 -6.16 -0.35 12.89
C GLU A 102 -5.50 -0.59 11.53
N THR A 103 -5.72 -1.76 10.94
CA THR A 103 -5.07 -2.15 9.68
C THR A 103 -5.45 -1.23 8.50
N PRO A 104 -6.74 -0.98 8.18
CA PRO A 104 -7.10 -0.06 7.09
C PRO A 104 -6.59 1.36 7.31
N ILE A 105 -6.56 1.85 8.57
CA ILE A 105 -5.98 3.17 8.89
C ILE A 105 -4.50 3.22 8.50
N ARG A 106 -3.73 2.20 8.87
CA ARG A 106 -2.29 2.13 8.53
C ARG A 106 -2.05 2.01 7.03
N VAL A 107 -2.94 1.32 6.29
CA VAL A 107 -2.89 1.27 4.82
C VAL A 107 -3.11 2.67 4.25
N ALA A 108 -4.15 3.38 4.70
CA ALA A 108 -4.46 4.72 4.23
C ALA A 108 -3.33 5.73 4.53
N GLU A 109 -2.74 5.69 5.73
CA GLU A 109 -1.61 6.53 6.13
C GLU A 109 -0.36 6.28 5.28
N SER A 110 -0.03 5.01 5.05
CA SER A 110 1.07 4.59 4.17
C SER A 110 0.91 5.13 2.75
N CYS A 111 -0.29 4.96 2.18
CA CYS A 111 -0.61 5.43 0.83
C CYS A 111 -0.56 6.96 0.74
N ARG A 112 -1.17 7.66 1.70
CA ARG A 112 -1.20 9.12 1.73
C ARG A 112 0.21 9.71 1.83
N SER A 113 1.07 9.12 2.67
CA SER A 113 2.47 9.56 2.79
C SER A 113 3.20 9.48 1.45
N LEU A 114 3.03 8.38 0.70
CA LEU A 114 3.69 8.21 -0.58
C LEU A 114 3.09 9.10 -1.68
N LEU A 115 1.77 9.27 -1.72
CA LEU A 115 1.08 10.16 -2.65
C LEU A 115 1.58 11.61 -2.55
N VAL A 116 1.67 12.15 -1.34
CA VAL A 116 2.17 13.52 -1.11
C VAL A 116 3.56 13.71 -1.70
N GLN A 117 4.45 12.73 -1.47
CA GLN A 117 5.84 12.81 -1.92
C GLN A 117 6.01 12.52 -3.42
N SER A 118 5.07 11.80 -4.04
CA SER A 118 5.11 11.47 -5.46
C SER A 118 4.86 12.67 -6.40
N SER A 119 4.30 13.76 -5.86
CA SER A 119 4.06 14.99 -6.62
C SER A 119 5.33 15.57 -7.26
N ALA A 120 6.48 15.43 -6.60
CA ALA A 120 7.77 15.89 -7.09
C ALA A 120 8.25 15.16 -8.37
N LEU A 121 7.73 13.95 -8.64
CA LEU A 121 8.04 13.25 -9.88
C LEU A 121 7.28 13.79 -11.09
N LEU A 122 6.15 14.47 -10.92
CA LEU A 122 5.32 14.88 -12.07
C LEU A 122 6.12 15.76 -13.07
N ASP A 123 6.97 16.65 -12.56
CA ASP A 123 7.77 17.57 -13.37
C ASP A 123 9.12 16.96 -13.82
N THR A 124 9.62 15.99 -13.06
CA THR A 124 10.96 15.41 -13.23
C THR A 124 10.94 14.01 -13.84
N CYS A 125 9.78 13.39 -14.03
CA CYS A 125 9.62 12.04 -14.55
C CYS A 125 10.27 11.88 -15.93
N TRP A 126 10.95 10.76 -16.15
CA TRP A 126 11.38 10.37 -17.49
C TRP A 126 10.14 9.99 -18.34
N PRO A 127 9.89 10.60 -19.51
CA PRO A 127 8.62 10.47 -20.22
C PRO A 127 8.15 9.03 -20.49
N ALA A 128 9.09 8.11 -20.74
CA ALA A 128 8.75 6.71 -21.03
C ALA A 128 8.17 5.93 -19.83
N VAL A 129 8.25 6.47 -18.61
CA VAL A 129 7.70 5.85 -17.38
C VAL A 129 6.61 6.70 -16.73
N CYS A 130 6.13 7.77 -17.38
CA CYS A 130 4.95 8.50 -16.90
C CYS A 130 3.71 7.60 -16.72
N PRO A 131 3.41 6.64 -17.62
CA PRO A 131 2.28 5.73 -17.40
C PRO A 131 2.44 4.86 -16.13
N ASP A 132 3.67 4.44 -15.81
CA ASP A 132 3.94 3.70 -14.56
C ASP A 132 3.63 4.59 -13.34
N LEU A 133 4.01 5.87 -13.38
CA LEU A 133 3.72 6.84 -12.32
C LEU A 133 2.22 7.05 -12.13
N GLU A 134 1.49 7.31 -13.21
CA GLU A 134 0.05 7.59 -13.19
C GLU A 134 -0.75 6.40 -12.65
N ILE A 135 -0.49 5.20 -13.18
CA ILE A 135 -1.13 3.97 -12.69
C ILE A 135 -0.73 3.71 -11.23
N GLY A 136 0.53 4.00 -10.88
CA GLY A 136 1.03 3.88 -9.51
C GLY A 136 0.25 4.76 -8.53
N ILE A 137 -0.02 6.00 -8.91
CA ILE A 137 -0.84 6.95 -8.14
C ILE A 137 -2.26 6.41 -7.98
N TRP A 138 -2.93 5.99 -9.06
CA TRP A 138 -4.29 5.45 -8.97
C TRP A 138 -4.40 4.23 -8.06
N LEU A 139 -3.41 3.33 -8.11
CA LEU A 139 -3.35 2.17 -7.23
C LEU A 139 -3.17 2.58 -5.76
N LEU A 140 -2.34 3.57 -5.45
CA LEU A 140 -2.23 4.10 -4.09
C LEU A 140 -3.53 4.74 -3.59
N GLU A 141 -4.28 5.43 -4.45
CA GLU A 141 -5.54 6.02 -4.03
C GLU A 141 -6.58 4.97 -3.61
N THR A 142 -6.46 3.72 -4.07
CA THR A 142 -7.32 2.63 -3.57
C THR A 142 -7.05 2.36 -2.09
N GLY A 143 -5.78 2.38 -1.67
CA GLY A 143 -5.41 2.18 -0.27
C GLY A 143 -5.80 3.33 0.65
N VAL A 144 -5.93 4.56 0.13
CA VAL A 144 -6.49 5.70 0.90
C VAL A 144 -7.98 5.50 1.21
N ARG A 145 -8.69 4.71 0.38
CA ARG A 145 -10.13 4.42 0.50
C ARG A 145 -10.41 3.04 1.14
N ALA A 146 -9.37 2.41 1.72
CA ALA A 146 -9.45 1.10 2.36
C ALA A 146 -10.36 1.09 3.61
#